data_AF-A0A1I6N0V6-F1
#
_entry.id   AF-A0A1I6N0V6-F1
#
_cell.length_a   1.000
_cell.length_b   1.000
_cell.length_c   1.000
_cell.angle_alpha   90.00
_cell.angle_beta   90.00
_cell.angle_gamma   90.00
#
_symmetry.space_group_name_H-M   'P 1'
#
loop_
_entity.id
_entity.type
_entity.pdbx_description
1 polymer ?
#
loop_
_entity_poly.entity_id
_entity_poly.type
_entity_poly.pdbx_seq_one_letter_code
_entity_poly.pdbx_strand_id
1 'polypeptide(L)'
;MAMKLKKTLKTSAASLALASAFLAPSASLAQDVTLVSTDGTINVTGQFISFENETYVLRTALGDLRIAASSVICEGAACPTFETASADVTIVGSEAIGLGMMPLLMTGFAASLDADAEITNSAAGESIATLIDDGGFGDEIGSYLVSSTDDDNAFEALLEGDAAIGMSSRRITQDEARALRADGAGSMVSPTQERIIAVDSMVVVTHDSNPVDQLSSEQLAGIFSGQITNWSEVGGPDREINVISHEQNSASYDYFMSYLYGEDRPAFRPQAIAADDQAMSNVMFHDRNAIGYLGYAFQRGAKPVQLLNECGISTQPDAFSAKTEEYELSRRMYLYNRSDNLDDSAQAFLDYVMSNEADSVIGKSGFIDLGIVRRSQGEDDPRRAALIQETQRYDIGFEGEIMSDMLTEMSNYDRLSTTFRFRTGSSRLDERGRLDLQRLIAYLEDMPVGTEIAVVGFTDDVGPFEANRALAIERAGAVLDEIRDAAGDRLAGINMVTKGYGEVAPSACNVSERGRGINRRVEIWIASTTES
;
A
#
# COMPACT_ATOMS: atom_id res chain seq x y z
N MET A 1 -52.06 38.03 73.32
CA MET A 1 -53.51 37.84 73.53
C MET A 1 -53.82 36.40 73.17
N ALA A 2 -54.05 35.59 74.19
CA ALA A 2 -54.28 34.16 74.08
C ALA A 2 -55.76 33.89 73.75
N MET A 3 -56.04 32.88 72.92
CA MET A 3 -57.24 32.07 73.13
C MET A 3 -57.03 30.66 72.57
N LYS A 4 -56.70 29.76 73.49
CA LYS A 4 -56.92 28.32 73.38
C LYS A 4 -58.39 28.05 73.68
N LEU A 5 -59.03 27.17 72.91
CA LEU A 5 -60.08 26.30 73.45
C LEU A 5 -59.93 24.86 72.93
N LYS A 6 -59.68 23.96 73.88
CA LYS A 6 -59.88 22.50 73.82
C LYS A 6 -61.39 22.25 73.67
N LYS A 7 -61.93 21.16 73.11
CA LYS A 7 -61.83 19.70 73.42
C LYS A 7 -62.92 19.08 72.49
N THR A 8 -62.78 17.92 71.85
CA THR A 8 -63.10 16.58 72.39
C THR A 8 -62.90 15.51 71.30
N LEU A 9 -62.28 14.38 71.66
CA LEU A 9 -62.28 13.13 70.91
C LEU A 9 -63.68 12.48 70.93
N LYS A 10 -64.11 11.91 69.80
CA LYS A 10 -64.82 10.63 69.74
C LYS A 10 -64.50 9.94 68.41
N THR A 11 -64.08 8.69 68.56
CA THR A 11 -63.70 7.68 67.56
C THR A 11 -64.87 7.30 66.64
N SER A 12 -64.62 7.28 65.34
CA SER A 12 -65.26 6.37 64.38
C SER A 12 -64.27 6.04 63.27
N ALA A 13 -63.95 4.76 63.17
CA ALA A 13 -63.18 4.17 62.10
C ALA A 13 -64.04 4.10 60.84
N ALA A 14 -63.54 4.62 59.71
CA ALA A 14 -63.88 4.16 58.37
C ALA A 14 -62.96 4.85 57.33
N SER A 15 -62.10 4.03 56.72
CA SER A 15 -61.65 4.14 55.33
C SER A 15 -60.76 5.33 54.94
N LEU A 16 -59.44 5.16 55.15
CA LEU A 16 -58.40 5.76 54.32
C LEU A 16 -58.51 5.17 52.90
N ALA A 17 -58.91 5.98 51.91
CA ALA A 17 -58.52 5.76 50.52
C ALA A 17 -57.28 6.62 50.26
N LEU A 18 -56.10 6.09 50.61
CA LEU A 18 -54.85 6.61 50.07
C LEU A 18 -54.84 6.24 48.59
N ALA A 19 -54.94 7.23 47.71
CA ALA A 19 -54.55 7.07 46.32
C ALA A 19 -53.02 6.92 46.28
N SER A 20 -52.57 5.69 46.44
CA SER A 20 -51.20 5.29 46.12
C SER A 20 -51.03 5.49 44.62
N ALA A 21 -50.31 6.52 44.22
CA ALA A 21 -49.77 6.61 42.87
C ALA A 21 -48.85 5.41 42.67
N PHE A 22 -49.36 4.36 42.05
CA PHE A 22 -48.53 3.33 41.44
C PHE A 22 -47.70 4.02 40.37
N LEU A 23 -46.46 4.37 40.69
CA LEU A 23 -45.41 4.44 39.70
C LEU A 23 -45.27 3.02 39.15
N ALA A 24 -45.98 2.74 38.06
CA ALA A 24 -45.66 1.61 37.23
C ALA A 24 -44.20 1.81 36.78
N PRO A 25 -43.34 0.78 36.86
CA PRO A 25 -42.08 0.84 36.14
C PRO A 25 -42.47 1.02 34.67
N SER A 26 -42.10 2.16 34.09
CA SER A 26 -42.09 2.29 32.64
C SER A 26 -41.16 1.19 32.15
N ALA A 27 -41.74 0.12 31.61
CA ALA A 27 -41.02 -0.84 30.83
C ALA A 27 -40.31 -0.02 29.76
N SER A 28 -38.98 0.06 29.85
CA SER A 28 -38.15 0.46 28.73
C SER A 28 -38.56 -0.48 27.60
N LEU A 29 -39.35 0.01 26.65
CA LEU A 29 -39.57 -0.70 25.41
C LEU A 29 -38.18 -0.85 24.81
N ALA A 30 -37.63 -2.06 24.83
CA ALA A 30 -36.41 -2.32 24.11
C ALA A 30 -36.70 -2.00 22.65
N GLN A 31 -35.99 -1.01 22.12
CA GLN A 31 -36.23 -0.54 20.77
C GLN A 31 -35.45 -1.45 19.83
N ASP A 32 -36.09 -1.88 18.75
CA ASP A 32 -35.43 -2.63 17.70
C ASP A 32 -34.45 -1.72 16.96
N VAL A 33 -33.33 -2.30 16.56
CA VAL A 33 -32.36 -1.68 15.64
C VAL A 33 -32.37 -2.46 14.33
N THR A 34 -32.10 -1.76 13.24
CA THR A 34 -31.93 -2.36 11.92
C THR A 34 -30.46 -2.26 11.54
N LEU A 35 -29.81 -3.39 11.33
CA LEU A 35 -28.49 -3.48 10.75
C LEU A 35 -28.65 -3.63 9.24
N VAL A 36 -28.19 -2.64 8.49
CA VAL A 36 -28.18 -2.58 7.03
C VAL A 36 -26.77 -2.94 6.57
N SER A 37 -26.59 -3.92 5.70
CA SER A 37 -25.25 -4.20 5.16
C SER A 37 -24.70 -2.99 4.43
N THR A 38 -23.38 -2.81 4.44
CA THR A 38 -22.70 -1.68 3.76
C THR A 38 -22.97 -1.65 2.25
N ASP A 39 -23.21 -2.81 1.64
CA ASP A 39 -23.63 -2.94 0.24
C ASP A 39 -25.14 -2.71 0.01
N GLY A 40 -25.92 -2.44 1.07
CA GLY A 40 -27.35 -2.16 1.05
C GLY A 40 -28.25 -3.36 0.72
N THR A 41 -27.68 -4.57 0.59
CA THR A 41 -28.42 -5.76 0.11
C THR A 41 -29.17 -6.50 1.21
N ILE A 42 -28.75 -6.38 2.48
CA ILE A 42 -29.26 -7.15 3.60
C ILE A 42 -29.68 -6.23 4.74
N ASN A 43 -30.93 -6.36 5.17
CA ASN A 43 -31.46 -5.65 6.33
C ASN A 43 -31.87 -6.65 7.40
N VAL A 44 -31.28 -6.54 8.59
CA VAL A 44 -31.56 -7.39 9.74
C VAL A 44 -32.13 -6.52 10.85
N THR A 45 -33.37 -6.79 11.26
CA THR A 45 -34.00 -6.06 12.37
C THR A 45 -34.13 -6.96 13.59
N GLY A 46 -33.76 -6.43 14.76
CA GLY A 46 -33.89 -7.15 16.02
C GLY A 46 -33.63 -6.25 17.22
N GLN A 47 -33.85 -6.80 18.41
CA GLN A 47 -33.63 -6.08 19.66
C GLN A 47 -32.12 -6.04 19.96
N PHE A 48 -31.55 -4.84 20.10
CA PHE A 48 -30.14 -4.69 20.48
C PHE A 48 -29.88 -5.28 21.88
N ILE A 49 -28.85 -6.13 22.01
CA ILE A 49 -28.44 -6.75 23.27
C ILE A 49 -27.14 -6.12 23.79
N SER A 50 -26.07 -6.22 23.00
CA SER A 50 -24.74 -5.69 23.34
C SER A 50 -23.89 -5.49 22.08
N PHE A 51 -22.80 -4.73 22.25
CA PHE A 51 -21.73 -4.57 21.27
C PHE A 51 -20.41 -4.97 21.94
N GLU A 52 -19.79 -6.05 21.49
CA GLU A 52 -18.60 -6.64 22.10
C GLU A 52 -17.69 -7.19 20.99
N ASN A 53 -16.38 -6.92 21.06
CA ASN A 53 -15.39 -7.37 20.07
C ASN A 53 -15.85 -7.06 18.63
N GLU A 54 -16.19 -5.79 18.37
CA GLU A 54 -16.63 -5.32 17.04
C GLU A 54 -17.82 -6.10 16.47
N THR A 55 -18.69 -6.63 17.34
CA THR A 55 -19.82 -7.46 16.92
C THR A 55 -21.11 -6.96 17.57
N TYR A 56 -22.09 -6.62 16.74
CA TYR A 56 -23.47 -6.40 17.17
C TYR A 56 -24.11 -7.72 17.58
N VAL A 57 -24.68 -7.77 18.78
CA VAL A 57 -25.50 -8.88 19.24
C VAL A 57 -26.96 -8.45 19.24
N LEU A 58 -27.76 -9.01 18.33
CA LEU A 58 -29.18 -8.75 18.22
C LEU A 58 -30.00 -9.96 18.65
N ARG A 59 -31.07 -9.75 19.41
CA ARG A 59 -32.09 -10.77 19.61
C ARG A 59 -33.11 -10.71 18.47
N THR A 60 -33.10 -11.73 17.63
CA THR A 60 -34.07 -11.89 16.54
C THR A 60 -35.11 -12.95 16.89
N ALA A 61 -36.15 -13.10 16.05
CA ALA A 61 -37.13 -14.18 16.19
C ALA A 61 -36.52 -15.59 16.05
N LEU A 62 -35.31 -15.70 15.48
CA LEU A 62 -34.59 -16.96 15.25
C LEU A 62 -33.52 -17.25 16.33
N GLY A 63 -33.33 -16.32 17.27
CA GLY A 63 -32.30 -16.39 18.31
C GLY A 63 -31.37 -15.19 18.29
N ASP A 64 -30.34 -15.26 19.13
CA ASP A 64 -29.33 -14.20 19.24
C ASP A 64 -28.38 -14.31 18.03
N LEU A 65 -28.34 -13.25 17.23
CA LEU A 65 -27.56 -13.12 16.01
C LEU A 65 -26.38 -12.19 16.26
N ARG A 66 -25.20 -12.59 15.79
CA ARG A 66 -23.95 -11.85 15.96
C ARG A 66 -23.47 -11.41 14.58
N ILE A 67 -23.29 -10.10 14.38
CA ILE A 67 -22.90 -9.51 13.10
C ILE A 67 -21.72 -8.56 13.30
N ALA A 68 -20.66 -8.71 12.51
CA ALA A 68 -19.47 -7.88 12.59
C ALA A 68 -19.80 -6.42 12.22
N ALA A 69 -19.30 -5.47 13.00
CA ALA A 69 -19.55 -4.05 12.85
C ALA A 69 -19.08 -3.50 11.50
N SER A 70 -17.96 -4.02 10.98
CA SER A 70 -17.40 -3.65 9.68
C SER A 70 -18.32 -3.96 8.49
N SER A 71 -19.31 -4.83 8.67
CA SER A 71 -20.19 -5.30 7.59
C SER A 71 -21.57 -4.62 7.56
N VAL A 72 -21.90 -3.78 8.54
CA VAL A 72 -23.26 -3.22 8.70
C VAL A 72 -23.30 -1.81 9.30
N ILE A 73 -24.24 -1.01 8.82
CA ILE A 73 -24.65 0.28 9.37
C ILE A 73 -25.83 0.03 10.32
N CYS A 74 -25.75 0.54 11.55
CA CYS A 74 -26.84 0.45 12.52
C CYS A 74 -27.78 1.66 12.40
N GLU A 75 -29.05 1.40 12.10
CA GLU A 75 -30.13 2.38 12.08
C GLU A 75 -31.12 2.15 13.22
N GLY A 76 -31.44 3.20 13.98
CA GLY A 76 -32.43 3.16 15.06
C GLY A 76 -31.98 3.92 16.30
N ALA A 77 -32.94 4.35 17.11
CA ALA A 77 -32.67 5.15 18.32
C ALA A 77 -32.01 4.37 19.47
N ALA A 78 -31.92 3.04 19.36
CA ALA A 78 -31.16 2.17 20.28
C ALA A 78 -29.81 1.71 19.71
N CYS A 79 -29.41 2.20 18.54
CA CYS A 79 -28.05 1.98 18.07
C CYS A 79 -27.06 2.64 19.05
N PRO A 80 -25.96 1.95 19.40
CA PRO A 80 -24.93 2.55 20.21
C PRO A 80 -24.42 3.82 19.51
N THR A 81 -24.57 4.96 20.17
CA THR A 81 -23.88 6.18 19.78
C THR A 81 -22.44 6.02 20.25
N PHE A 82 -21.56 5.69 19.32
CA PHE A 82 -20.14 5.87 19.53
C PHE A 82 -19.91 7.38 19.57
N GLU A 83 -19.25 7.90 20.62
CA GLU A 83 -18.68 9.24 20.51
C GLU A 83 -17.80 9.21 19.27
N THR A 84 -18.10 10.05 18.28
CA THR A 84 -17.24 10.22 17.12
C THR A 84 -15.86 10.55 17.67
N ALA A 85 -14.93 9.62 17.53
CA ALA A 85 -13.54 9.83 17.87
C ALA A 85 -13.12 11.13 17.17
N SER A 86 -12.69 12.12 17.92
CA SER A 86 -12.17 13.37 17.39
C SER A 86 -10.71 13.47 17.77
N ALA A 87 -9.88 13.81 16.80
CA ALA A 87 -8.46 14.03 16.98
C ALA A 87 -8.08 15.37 16.33
N ASP A 88 -6.88 15.86 16.60
CA ASP A 88 -6.36 17.09 15.98
C ASP A 88 -6.20 16.90 14.46
N VAL A 89 -5.76 15.71 14.04
CA VAL A 89 -5.57 15.36 12.64
C VAL A 89 -6.34 14.10 12.28
N THR A 90 -7.19 14.19 11.26
CA THR A 90 -7.92 13.03 10.70
C THR A 90 -7.25 12.55 9.41
N ILE A 91 -7.00 11.24 9.35
CA ILE A 91 -6.35 10.53 8.25
C ILE A 91 -7.30 9.40 7.80
N VAL A 92 -7.67 9.36 6.53
CA VAL A 92 -8.67 8.42 6.00
C VAL A 92 -8.17 7.74 4.73
N GLY A 93 -8.48 6.46 4.55
CA GLY A 93 -8.32 5.79 3.26
C GLY A 93 -7.77 4.38 3.37
N SER A 94 -6.93 4.00 2.41
CA SER A 94 -6.37 2.66 2.20
C SER A 94 -6.18 1.81 3.46
N GLU A 95 -6.91 0.70 3.54
CA GLU A 95 -6.75 -0.33 4.58
C GLU A 95 -5.30 -0.84 4.71
N ALA A 96 -4.63 -1.07 3.57
CA ALA A 96 -3.25 -1.55 3.55
C ALA A 96 -2.29 -0.59 4.27
N ILE A 97 -2.49 0.73 4.09
CA ILE A 97 -1.68 1.76 4.76
C ILE A 97 -2.13 1.91 6.22
N GLY A 98 -3.43 2.04 6.45
CA GLY A 98 -4.02 2.30 7.76
C GLY A 98 -3.80 1.19 8.78
N LEU A 99 -4.01 -0.07 8.41
CA LEU A 99 -3.78 -1.21 9.30
C LEU A 99 -2.33 -1.70 9.26
N GLY A 100 -1.69 -1.59 8.10
CA GLY A 100 -0.36 -2.18 7.87
C GLY A 100 0.81 -1.30 8.29
N MET A 101 0.75 0.03 8.05
CA MET A 101 1.89 0.94 8.27
C MET A 101 1.66 1.97 9.36
N MET A 102 0.44 2.54 9.44
CA MET A 102 0.18 3.70 10.29
C MET A 102 0.49 3.49 11.77
N PRO A 103 0.22 2.34 12.40
CA PRO A 103 0.56 2.16 13.81
C PRO A 103 2.05 2.35 14.08
N LEU A 104 2.91 1.76 13.25
CA LEU A 104 4.36 1.90 13.39
C LEU A 104 4.85 3.29 12.99
N LEU A 105 4.27 3.90 11.95
CA LEU A 105 4.57 5.28 11.57
C LEU A 105 4.23 6.27 12.68
N MET A 106 3.11 6.08 13.37
CA MET A 106 2.71 6.93 14.51
C MET A 106 3.68 6.77 15.68
N THR A 107 4.08 5.54 16.03
CA THR A 107 5.11 5.30 17.05
C THR A 107 6.45 5.96 16.68
N GLY A 108 6.88 5.81 15.42
CA GLY A 108 8.13 6.42 14.98
C GLY A 108 8.07 7.95 14.90
N PHE A 109 6.92 8.51 14.52
CA PHE A 109 6.69 9.94 14.49
C PHE A 109 6.75 10.54 15.89
N ALA A 110 6.08 9.91 16.86
CA ALA A 110 6.17 10.31 18.27
C ALA A 110 7.62 10.31 18.76
N ALA A 111 8.36 9.24 18.49
CA ALA A 111 9.76 9.13 18.88
C ALA A 111 10.64 10.22 18.23
N SER A 112 10.31 10.67 17.01
CA SER A 112 11.01 11.78 16.35
C SER A 112 10.78 13.15 17.01
N LEU A 113 9.74 13.24 17.84
CA LEU A 113 9.38 14.43 18.63
C LEU A 113 9.78 14.29 20.11
N ASP A 114 10.61 13.30 20.47
CA ASP A 114 10.90 12.94 21.86
C ASP A 114 9.62 12.64 22.69
N ALA A 115 8.66 11.95 22.05
CA ALA A 115 7.37 11.56 22.62
C ALA A 115 7.08 10.06 22.44
N ASP A 116 6.10 9.56 23.18
CA ASP A 116 5.53 8.22 23.04
C ASP A 116 4.15 8.28 22.35
N ALA A 117 3.81 7.25 21.57
CA ALA A 117 2.47 7.10 20.98
C ALA A 117 1.63 6.09 21.76
N GLU A 118 0.52 6.53 22.35
CA GLU A 118 -0.53 5.67 22.88
C GLU A 118 -1.57 5.42 21.79
N ILE A 119 -1.61 4.19 21.27
CA ILE A 119 -2.54 3.81 20.19
C ILE A 119 -3.70 3.02 20.77
N THR A 120 -4.92 3.51 20.53
CA THR A 120 -6.16 2.85 20.95
C THR A 120 -7.08 2.65 19.75
N ASN A 121 -7.72 1.47 19.68
CA ASN A 121 -8.74 1.23 18.64
C ASN A 121 -10.06 1.85 19.11
N SER A 122 -10.59 2.79 18.33
CA SER A 122 -11.85 3.48 18.64
C SER A 122 -13.07 2.74 18.04
N ALA A 123 -12.88 2.11 16.89
CA ALA A 123 -13.87 1.29 16.19
C ALA A 123 -13.16 0.31 15.22
N ALA A 124 -13.93 -0.53 14.54
CA ALA A 124 -13.39 -1.41 13.51
C ALA A 124 -12.75 -0.59 12.39
N GLY A 125 -11.46 -0.81 12.13
CA GLY A 125 -10.69 -0.04 11.14
C GLY A 125 -10.23 1.34 11.61
N GLU A 126 -10.63 1.79 12.81
CA GLU A 126 -10.26 3.10 13.35
C GLU A 126 -9.33 2.99 14.55
N SER A 127 -8.26 3.79 14.53
CA SER A 127 -7.35 3.93 15.66
C SER A 127 -7.03 5.39 15.93
N ILE A 128 -6.90 5.73 17.21
CA ILE A 128 -6.44 7.03 17.68
C ILE A 128 -5.03 6.84 18.22
N ALA A 129 -4.07 7.59 17.66
CA ALA A 129 -2.73 7.73 18.22
C ALA A 129 -2.65 9.06 18.98
N THR A 130 -2.53 8.98 20.31
CA THR A 130 -2.28 10.14 21.18
C THR A 130 -0.79 10.22 21.47
N LEU A 131 -0.18 11.38 21.19
CA LEU A 131 1.25 11.62 21.40
C LEU A 131 1.47 12.27 22.76
N ILE A 132 2.31 11.66 23.59
CA ILE A 132 2.61 12.07 24.96
C ILE A 132 4.09 12.42 25.07
N ASP A 133 4.41 13.65 25.50
CA ASP A 133 5.79 14.11 25.67
C ASP A 133 6.55 13.28 26.72
N ASP A 134 7.69 12.69 26.33
CA ASP A 134 8.58 11.91 27.23
C ASP A 134 9.56 12.83 27.98
N GLY A 135 9.81 14.04 27.47
CA GLY A 135 10.73 15.02 28.07
C GLY A 135 10.19 15.82 29.25
N GLY A 136 8.89 15.70 29.54
CA GLY A 136 8.14 16.57 30.45
C GLY A 136 7.37 15.86 31.56
N PHE A 137 6.11 16.23 31.75
CA PHE A 137 5.19 15.64 32.74
C PHE A 137 4.19 14.65 32.14
N GLY A 138 4.40 14.21 30.88
CA GLY A 138 3.45 13.41 30.13
C GLY A 138 2.28 14.23 29.58
N ASP A 139 2.55 15.44 29.10
CA ASP A 139 1.54 16.29 28.47
C ASP A 139 1.20 15.74 27.07
N GLU A 140 -0.09 15.77 26.71
CA GLU A 140 -0.52 15.46 25.35
C GLU A 140 -0.09 16.57 24.39
N ILE A 141 0.63 16.21 23.33
CA ILE A 141 1.16 17.15 22.33
C ILE A 141 0.46 17.05 20.98
N GLY A 142 -0.41 16.04 20.80
CA GLY A 142 -1.28 15.93 19.64
C GLY A 142 -1.98 14.58 19.55
N SER A 143 -3.06 14.53 18.78
CA SER A 143 -3.83 13.32 18.51
C SER A 143 -4.10 13.13 17.02
N TYR A 144 -4.04 11.87 16.56
CA TYR A 144 -4.24 11.49 15.17
C TYR A 144 -5.29 10.38 15.06
N LEU A 145 -6.40 10.62 14.38
CA LEU A 145 -7.39 9.61 14.05
C LEU A 145 -7.03 9.00 12.68
N VAL A 146 -6.84 7.69 12.64
CA VAL A 146 -6.60 6.92 11.41
C VAL A 146 -7.82 6.04 11.17
N SER A 147 -8.58 6.33 10.12
CA SER A 147 -9.72 5.53 9.66
C SER A 147 -9.34 4.75 8.40
N SER A 148 -9.28 3.43 8.53
CA SER A 148 -8.93 2.48 7.49
C SER A 148 -10.17 2.03 6.74
N THR A 149 -10.29 2.47 5.49
CA THR A 149 -11.41 2.26 4.56
C THR A 149 -10.86 1.79 3.20
N ASP A 150 -11.39 2.27 2.09
CA ASP A 150 -10.82 2.05 0.75
C ASP A 150 -10.07 3.28 0.20
N ASP A 151 -9.50 3.13 -1.00
CA ASP A 151 -8.75 4.18 -1.68
C ASP A 151 -9.63 5.33 -2.21
N ASP A 152 -10.92 5.08 -2.47
CA ASP A 152 -11.86 6.06 -3.03
C ASP A 152 -12.31 7.04 -1.93
N ASN A 153 -12.62 6.51 -0.74
CA ASN A 153 -12.99 7.30 0.44
C ASN A 153 -11.90 8.28 0.86
N ALA A 154 -10.62 7.99 0.57
CA ALA A 154 -9.52 8.93 0.81
C ALA A 154 -9.73 10.25 0.05
N PHE A 155 -10.17 10.17 -1.21
CA PHE A 155 -10.38 11.34 -2.06
C PHE A 155 -11.72 12.02 -1.78
N GLU A 156 -12.75 11.25 -1.41
CA GLU A 156 -14.04 11.78 -0.97
C GLU A 156 -13.88 12.59 0.34
N ALA A 157 -13.20 12.04 1.34
CA ALA A 157 -12.96 12.73 2.61
C ALA A 157 -12.12 14.02 2.43
N LEU A 158 -11.14 14.00 1.53
CA LEU A 158 -10.40 15.22 1.15
C LEU A 158 -11.28 16.24 0.39
N LEU A 159 -12.27 15.77 -0.38
CA LEU A 159 -13.18 16.65 -1.11
C LEU A 159 -14.20 17.29 -0.19
N GLU A 160 -14.71 16.55 0.78
CA GLU A 160 -15.67 17.01 1.79
C GLU A 160 -15.01 17.86 2.88
N GLY A 161 -13.69 17.73 3.04
CA GLY A 161 -12.92 18.45 4.07
C GLY A 161 -12.90 17.76 5.43
N ASP A 162 -13.31 16.49 5.46
CA ASP A 162 -13.40 15.65 6.67
C ASP A 162 -12.06 15.00 7.05
N ALA A 163 -11.09 15.00 6.13
CA ALA A 163 -9.74 14.53 6.37
C ALA A 163 -8.69 15.59 6.03
N ALA A 164 -7.62 15.66 6.83
CA ALA A 164 -6.42 16.42 6.50
C ALA A 164 -5.52 15.66 5.53
N ILE A 165 -5.48 14.33 5.67
CA ILE A 165 -4.61 13.43 4.89
C ILE A 165 -5.43 12.26 4.36
N GLY A 166 -5.31 12.00 3.05
CA GLY A 166 -5.86 10.81 2.39
C GLY A 166 -4.79 9.74 2.16
N MET A 167 -5.08 8.48 2.49
CA MET A 167 -4.21 7.33 2.23
C MET A 167 -4.69 6.58 0.99
N SER A 168 -3.80 6.29 0.03
CA SER A 168 -4.20 5.53 -1.17
C SER A 168 -3.13 4.56 -1.66
N SER A 169 -3.53 3.35 -2.05
CA SER A 169 -2.68 2.33 -2.67
C SER A 169 -2.66 2.41 -4.21
N ARG A 170 -3.39 3.39 -4.77
CA ARG A 170 -3.37 3.74 -6.19
C ARG A 170 -3.10 5.23 -6.37
N ARG A 171 -2.73 5.61 -7.59
CA ARG A 171 -2.68 7.04 -7.94
C ARG A 171 -4.10 7.59 -8.01
N ILE A 172 -4.27 8.85 -7.64
CA ILE A 172 -5.51 9.59 -7.88
C ILE A 172 -5.89 9.56 -9.37
N THR A 173 -7.17 9.36 -9.66
CA THR A 173 -7.69 9.40 -11.04
C THR A 173 -7.78 10.84 -11.55
N GLN A 174 -7.94 10.98 -12.86
CA GLN A 174 -8.06 12.31 -13.48
C GLN A 174 -9.32 13.05 -13.01
N ASP A 175 -10.42 12.34 -12.79
CA ASP A 175 -11.70 12.96 -12.42
C ASP A 175 -11.72 13.37 -10.94
N GLU A 176 -11.20 12.54 -10.04
CA GLU A 176 -10.96 12.92 -8.63
C GLU A 176 -10.05 14.15 -8.52
N ALA A 177 -8.93 14.16 -9.25
CA ALA A 177 -8.01 15.29 -9.27
C ALA A 177 -8.63 16.57 -9.85
N ARG A 178 -9.59 16.45 -10.78
CA ARG A 178 -10.35 17.59 -11.30
C ARG A 178 -11.37 18.10 -10.28
N ALA A 179 -12.08 17.21 -9.61
CA ALA A 179 -13.06 17.56 -8.59
C ALA A 179 -12.40 18.32 -7.43
N LEU A 180 -11.34 17.77 -6.84
CA LEU A 180 -10.57 18.41 -5.77
C LEU A 180 -9.99 19.77 -6.20
N ARG A 181 -9.45 19.86 -7.43
CA ARG A 181 -8.96 21.14 -7.94
C ARG A 181 -10.07 22.18 -8.09
N ALA A 182 -11.25 21.77 -8.57
CA ALA A 182 -12.39 22.65 -8.73
C ALA A 182 -12.92 23.18 -7.38
N ASP A 183 -12.75 22.40 -6.32
CA ASP A 183 -13.08 22.76 -4.94
C ASP A 183 -12.00 23.60 -4.22
N GLY A 184 -10.86 23.87 -4.88
CA GLY A 184 -9.80 24.72 -4.31
C GLY A 184 -8.67 23.95 -3.61
N ALA A 185 -8.73 22.61 -3.60
CA ALA A 185 -7.76 21.77 -2.93
C ALA A 185 -6.33 21.83 -3.50
N GLY A 186 -6.12 22.50 -4.64
CA GLY A 186 -4.82 22.63 -5.30
C GLY A 186 -4.58 21.58 -6.38
N SER A 187 -3.35 21.10 -6.50
CA SER A 187 -2.96 20.11 -7.51
C SER A 187 -2.51 18.82 -6.85
N MET A 188 -3.40 17.82 -6.81
CA MET A 188 -3.17 16.47 -6.28
C MET A 188 -2.17 15.62 -7.08
N VAL A 189 -1.34 16.25 -7.90
CA VAL A 189 -0.19 15.66 -8.61
C VAL A 189 1.08 16.51 -8.44
N SER A 190 1.02 17.45 -7.49
CA SER A 190 2.18 18.22 -7.04
C SER A 190 2.96 17.36 -6.04
N PRO A 191 4.30 17.36 -6.05
CA PRO A 191 5.11 16.63 -5.08
C PRO A 191 4.82 16.99 -3.60
N THR A 192 4.22 18.16 -3.35
CA THR A 192 3.82 18.62 -2.00
C THR A 192 2.43 18.14 -1.57
N GLN A 193 1.66 17.54 -2.48
CA GLN A 193 0.28 17.07 -2.27
C GLN A 193 0.06 15.62 -2.68
N GLU A 194 1.00 15.02 -3.42
CA GLU A 194 1.07 13.61 -3.81
C GLU A 194 2.41 13.08 -3.30
N ARG A 195 2.41 12.49 -2.11
CA ARG A 195 3.62 11.99 -1.45
C ARG A 195 3.67 10.48 -1.58
N ILE A 196 4.69 9.96 -2.25
CA ILE A 196 4.96 8.52 -2.31
C ILE A 196 5.74 8.15 -1.05
N ILE A 197 5.14 7.35 -0.18
CA ILE A 197 5.71 7.02 1.14
C ILE A 197 6.39 5.66 1.16
N ALA A 198 5.90 4.72 0.34
CA ALA A 198 6.42 3.37 0.25
C ALA A 198 6.11 2.78 -1.13
N VAL A 199 6.74 1.65 -1.41
CA VAL A 199 6.30 0.72 -2.45
C VAL A 199 5.79 -0.53 -1.75
N ASP A 200 4.86 -1.21 -2.40
CA ASP A 200 4.44 -2.54 -2.03
C ASP A 200 4.36 -3.40 -3.28
N SER A 201 4.37 -4.71 -3.10
CA SER A 201 4.20 -5.67 -4.17
C SER A 201 3.19 -6.71 -3.72
N MET A 202 2.23 -7.00 -4.58
CA MET A 202 1.37 -8.15 -4.35
C MET A 202 2.06 -9.40 -4.89
N VAL A 203 2.36 -10.34 -4.02
CA VAL A 203 3.18 -11.50 -4.33
C VAL A 203 2.30 -12.72 -4.48
N VAL A 204 2.42 -13.42 -5.61
CA VAL A 204 1.81 -14.74 -5.77
C VAL A 204 2.61 -15.73 -4.94
N VAL A 205 1.92 -16.49 -4.09
CA VAL A 205 2.54 -17.40 -3.13
C VAL A 205 1.94 -18.80 -3.21
N THR A 206 2.77 -19.77 -2.85
CA THR A 206 2.40 -21.18 -2.67
C THR A 206 2.97 -21.70 -1.36
N HIS A 207 2.63 -22.93 -0.99
CA HIS A 207 3.32 -23.63 0.09
C HIS A 207 4.79 -23.92 -0.25
N ASP A 208 5.69 -23.83 0.74
CA ASP A 208 7.15 -24.05 0.62
C ASP A 208 7.57 -25.31 -0.15
N SER A 209 6.91 -26.44 0.09
CA SER A 209 7.17 -27.70 -0.62
C SER A 209 6.61 -27.80 -2.06
N ASN A 210 5.90 -26.80 -2.58
CA ASN A 210 5.42 -26.85 -3.96
C ASN A 210 6.61 -26.67 -4.91
N PRO A 211 6.83 -27.51 -5.93
CA PRO A 211 8.01 -27.40 -6.80
C PRO A 211 7.86 -26.37 -7.93
N VAL A 212 6.69 -25.74 -8.10
CA VAL A 212 6.48 -24.72 -9.14
C VAL A 212 7.09 -23.39 -8.68
N ASP A 213 8.16 -22.95 -9.32
CA ASP A 213 8.89 -21.73 -8.95
C ASP A 213 8.53 -20.51 -9.81
N GLN A 214 7.86 -20.74 -10.94
CA GLN A 214 7.52 -19.71 -11.91
C GLN A 214 6.18 -20.01 -12.58
N LEU A 215 5.37 -18.98 -12.82
CA LEU A 215 4.13 -19.04 -13.58
C LEU A 215 4.07 -17.88 -14.59
N SER A 216 3.52 -18.13 -15.77
CA SER A 216 3.18 -17.04 -16.69
C SER A 216 1.88 -16.34 -16.30
N SER A 217 1.68 -15.11 -16.77
CA SER A 217 0.41 -14.38 -16.59
C SER A 217 -0.79 -15.19 -17.11
N GLU A 218 -0.65 -15.87 -18.25
CA GLU A 218 -1.67 -16.75 -18.81
C GLU A 218 -1.98 -17.96 -17.90
N GLN A 219 -0.95 -18.62 -17.35
CA GLN A 219 -1.14 -19.72 -16.42
C GLN A 219 -1.82 -19.26 -15.13
N LEU A 220 -1.41 -18.10 -14.61
CA LEU A 220 -2.00 -17.50 -13.42
C LEU A 220 -3.49 -17.17 -13.65
N ALA A 221 -3.81 -16.53 -14.78
CA ALA A 221 -5.18 -16.26 -15.21
C ALA A 221 -6.00 -17.56 -15.39
N GLY A 222 -5.39 -18.63 -15.92
CA GLY A 222 -6.02 -19.94 -16.05
C GLY A 222 -6.34 -20.58 -14.69
N ILE A 223 -5.44 -20.47 -13.72
CA ILE A 223 -5.63 -20.98 -12.34
C ILE A 223 -6.77 -20.25 -11.63
N PHE A 224 -6.75 -18.91 -11.63
CA PHE A 224 -7.71 -18.10 -10.89
C PHE A 224 -9.11 -18.08 -11.53
N SER A 225 -9.21 -18.38 -12.84
CA SER A 225 -10.49 -18.59 -13.53
C SER A 225 -11.03 -20.02 -13.38
N GLY A 226 -10.20 -20.96 -12.89
CA GLY A 226 -10.55 -22.37 -12.78
C GLY A 226 -10.46 -23.15 -14.11
N GLN A 227 -9.84 -22.58 -15.15
CA GLN A 227 -9.51 -23.31 -16.38
C GLN A 227 -8.37 -24.31 -16.15
N ILE A 228 -7.40 -23.93 -15.31
CA ILE A 228 -6.33 -24.79 -14.81
C ILE A 228 -6.70 -25.19 -13.39
N THR A 229 -6.77 -26.50 -13.13
CA THR A 229 -7.28 -27.03 -11.85
C THR A 229 -6.30 -28.00 -11.18
N ASN A 230 -5.24 -28.40 -11.87
CA ASN A 230 -4.25 -29.33 -11.37
C ASN A 230 -2.82 -28.82 -11.60
N TRP A 231 -1.97 -28.97 -10.61
CA TRP A 231 -0.57 -28.54 -10.65
C TRP A 231 0.24 -29.18 -11.79
N SER A 232 -0.12 -30.39 -12.23
CA SER A 232 0.53 -31.06 -13.37
C SER A 232 0.37 -30.33 -14.70
N GLU A 233 -0.65 -29.48 -14.84
CA GLU A 233 -0.87 -28.65 -16.04
C GLU A 233 0.15 -27.52 -16.17
N VAL A 234 0.83 -27.17 -15.09
CA VAL A 234 1.86 -26.11 -15.00
C VAL A 234 3.22 -26.64 -14.55
N GLY A 235 3.47 -27.94 -14.73
CA GLY A 235 4.76 -28.58 -14.45
C GLY A 235 4.98 -29.01 -12.99
N GLY A 236 3.94 -28.94 -12.16
CA GLY A 236 3.93 -29.42 -10.78
C GLY A 236 3.51 -30.90 -10.63
N PRO A 237 3.29 -31.37 -9.39
CA PRO A 237 2.81 -32.72 -9.12
C PRO A 237 1.34 -32.89 -9.55
N ASP A 238 0.90 -34.13 -9.80
CA ASP A 238 -0.52 -34.43 -10.05
C ASP A 238 -1.35 -34.27 -8.77
N ARG A 239 -1.82 -33.04 -8.53
CA ARG A 239 -2.60 -32.61 -7.37
C ARG A 239 -3.53 -31.47 -7.77
N GLU A 240 -4.75 -31.48 -7.25
CA GLU A 240 -5.70 -30.38 -7.40
C GLU A 240 -5.14 -29.08 -6.82
N ILE A 241 -5.45 -27.95 -7.44
CA ILE A 241 -5.06 -26.61 -7.02
C ILE A 241 -6.15 -26.03 -6.11
N ASN A 242 -5.77 -25.62 -4.92
CA ASN A 242 -6.64 -24.89 -3.99
C ASN A 242 -6.37 -23.39 -4.12
N VAL A 243 -7.31 -22.65 -4.71
CA VAL A 243 -7.16 -21.20 -4.90
C VAL A 243 -7.66 -20.47 -3.68
N ILE A 244 -6.81 -19.61 -3.13
CA ILE A 244 -7.13 -18.68 -2.04
C ILE A 244 -7.08 -17.26 -2.62
N SER A 245 -8.06 -16.44 -2.27
CA SER A 245 -8.21 -15.08 -2.79
C SER A 245 -8.65 -14.16 -1.67
N HIS A 246 -8.51 -12.86 -1.88
CA HIS A 246 -9.22 -11.86 -1.10
C HIS A 246 -10.73 -11.88 -1.40
N GLU A 247 -11.52 -11.25 -0.52
CA GLU A 247 -12.94 -10.99 -0.72
C GLU A 247 -13.18 -10.19 -2.01
N GLN A 248 -14.23 -10.53 -2.77
CA GLN A 248 -14.48 -9.99 -4.11
C GLN A 248 -14.66 -8.48 -4.19
N ASN A 249 -15.01 -7.82 -3.07
CA ASN A 249 -15.23 -6.37 -3.02
C ASN A 249 -14.03 -5.61 -2.43
N SER A 250 -12.90 -6.28 -2.20
CA SER A 250 -11.70 -5.66 -1.63
C SER A 250 -10.81 -5.04 -2.72
N ALA A 251 -10.11 -3.96 -2.37
CA ALA A 251 -9.18 -3.30 -3.28
C ALA A 251 -8.06 -4.25 -3.79
N SER A 252 -7.56 -5.15 -2.94
CA SER A 252 -6.55 -6.16 -3.32
C SER A 252 -7.09 -7.14 -4.37
N TYR A 253 -8.35 -7.58 -4.22
CA TYR A 253 -9.00 -8.42 -5.22
C TYR A 253 -9.13 -7.70 -6.56
N ASP A 254 -9.66 -6.47 -6.54
CA ASP A 254 -9.85 -5.68 -7.75
C ASP A 254 -8.53 -5.41 -8.47
N TYR A 255 -7.47 -5.08 -7.73
CA TYR A 255 -6.14 -4.87 -8.27
C TYR A 255 -5.60 -6.14 -8.95
N PHE A 256 -5.69 -7.30 -8.28
CA PHE A 256 -5.18 -8.57 -8.85
C PHE A 256 -5.96 -9.01 -10.09
N MET A 257 -7.29 -8.96 -10.02
CA MET A 257 -8.13 -9.40 -11.12
C MET A 257 -8.02 -8.47 -12.33
N SER A 258 -7.87 -7.16 -12.11
CA SER A 258 -7.60 -6.21 -13.19
C SER A 258 -6.23 -6.46 -13.85
N TYR A 259 -5.22 -6.87 -13.07
CA TYR A 259 -3.94 -7.26 -13.63
C TYR A 259 -4.05 -8.53 -14.51
N LEU A 260 -4.80 -9.54 -14.08
CA LEU A 260 -4.94 -10.80 -14.83
C LEU A 260 -5.83 -10.69 -16.07
N TYR A 261 -6.93 -9.95 -15.99
CA TYR A 261 -8.01 -9.99 -16.98
C TYR A 261 -8.33 -8.62 -17.60
N GLY A 262 -7.78 -7.53 -17.06
CA GLY A 262 -8.23 -6.19 -17.41
C GLY A 262 -9.69 -5.96 -17.01
N GLU A 263 -10.42 -5.25 -17.88
CA GLU A 263 -11.85 -4.96 -17.70
C GLU A 263 -12.75 -6.19 -17.89
N ASP A 264 -12.34 -7.14 -18.74
CA ASP A 264 -13.13 -8.31 -19.12
C ASP A 264 -12.91 -9.47 -18.13
N ARG A 265 -13.41 -9.31 -16.92
CA ARG A 265 -13.22 -10.27 -15.82
C ARG A 265 -14.12 -11.50 -15.99
N PRO A 266 -13.57 -12.74 -15.97
CA PRO A 266 -14.38 -13.94 -15.87
C PRO A 266 -15.05 -14.00 -14.48
N ALA A 267 -16.16 -14.75 -14.39
CA ALA A 267 -16.74 -15.06 -13.09
C ALA A 267 -15.68 -15.77 -12.22
N PHE A 268 -15.44 -15.23 -11.03
CA PHE A 268 -14.51 -15.78 -10.06
C PHE A 268 -14.78 -17.27 -9.78
N ARG A 269 -13.71 -18.07 -9.58
CA ARG A 269 -13.84 -19.49 -9.26
C ARG A 269 -14.73 -19.65 -8.01
N PRO A 270 -15.94 -20.24 -8.12
CA PRO A 270 -16.91 -20.27 -7.00
C PRO A 270 -16.46 -21.05 -5.75
N GLN A 271 -15.32 -21.74 -5.83
CA GLN A 271 -14.76 -22.54 -4.74
C GLN A 271 -13.51 -21.92 -4.10
N ALA A 272 -13.05 -20.77 -4.59
CA ALA A 272 -11.90 -20.14 -3.97
C ALA A 272 -12.26 -19.61 -2.58
N ILE A 273 -11.35 -19.82 -1.64
CA ILE A 273 -11.53 -19.45 -0.24
C ILE A 273 -11.18 -17.96 -0.11
N ALA A 274 -12.10 -17.17 0.43
CA ALA A 274 -11.85 -15.77 0.77
C ALA A 274 -11.05 -15.69 2.08
N ALA A 275 -9.97 -14.93 2.07
CA ALA A 275 -9.10 -14.71 3.23
C ALA A 275 -8.38 -13.35 3.12
N ASP A 276 -8.14 -12.72 4.26
CA ASP A 276 -7.17 -11.62 4.36
C ASP A 276 -5.72 -12.13 4.22
N ASP A 277 -4.76 -11.21 4.13
CA ASP A 277 -3.34 -11.54 3.95
C ASP A 277 -2.78 -12.49 5.05
N GLN A 278 -3.19 -12.29 6.31
CA GLN A 278 -2.70 -13.09 7.44
C GLN A 278 -3.27 -14.52 7.41
N ALA A 279 -4.57 -14.64 7.19
CA ALA A 279 -5.26 -15.90 7.02
C ALA A 279 -4.73 -16.64 5.79
N MET A 280 -4.48 -15.94 4.69
CA MET A 280 -3.90 -16.52 3.47
C MET A 280 -2.50 -17.08 3.71
N SER A 281 -1.63 -16.31 4.38
CA SER A 281 -0.29 -16.77 4.76
C SER A 281 -0.35 -18.05 5.62
N ASN A 282 -1.30 -18.10 6.57
CA ASN A 282 -1.54 -19.31 7.37
C ASN A 282 -2.06 -20.50 6.55
N VAL A 283 -2.90 -20.25 5.54
CA VAL A 283 -3.32 -21.31 4.61
C VAL A 283 -2.13 -21.84 3.82
N MET A 284 -1.27 -20.98 3.28
CA MET A 284 -0.06 -21.40 2.54
C MET A 284 0.88 -22.24 3.39
N PHE A 285 0.92 -22.00 4.70
CA PHE A 285 1.73 -22.78 5.63
C PHE A 285 1.20 -24.21 5.83
N HIS A 286 -0.11 -24.43 5.71
CA HIS A 286 -0.75 -25.71 6.02
C HIS A 286 -1.15 -26.53 4.78
N ASP A 287 -1.54 -25.86 3.70
CA ASP A 287 -2.06 -26.50 2.51
C ASP A 287 -1.02 -26.52 1.39
N ARG A 288 -0.45 -27.71 1.17
CA ARG A 288 0.59 -27.95 0.14
C ARG A 288 0.12 -27.74 -1.30
N ASN A 289 -1.18 -27.64 -1.50
CA ASN A 289 -1.80 -27.48 -2.81
C ASN A 289 -2.30 -26.05 -3.04
N ALA A 290 -2.18 -25.18 -2.04
CA ALA A 290 -2.68 -23.83 -2.11
C ALA A 290 -1.83 -22.91 -2.99
N ILE A 291 -2.51 -22.00 -3.67
CA ILE A 291 -1.97 -20.83 -4.33
C ILE A 291 -2.84 -19.62 -3.97
N GLY A 292 -2.19 -18.49 -3.72
CA GLY A 292 -2.86 -17.22 -3.45
C GLY A 292 -1.99 -16.04 -3.80
N TYR A 293 -2.45 -14.85 -3.46
CA TYR A 293 -1.71 -13.60 -3.63
C TYR A 293 -1.92 -12.72 -2.39
N LEU A 294 -0.84 -12.17 -1.86
CA LEU A 294 -0.87 -11.35 -0.64
C LEU A 294 0.09 -10.17 -0.73
N GLY A 295 -0.05 -9.17 0.12
CA GLY A 295 0.93 -8.08 0.23
C GLY A 295 2.32 -8.59 0.62
N TYR A 296 3.39 -7.98 0.11
CA TYR A 296 4.79 -8.41 0.32
C TYR A 296 5.13 -8.56 1.81
N ALA A 297 4.54 -7.71 2.66
CA ALA A 297 4.69 -7.75 4.11
C ALA A 297 4.27 -9.09 4.76
N PHE A 298 3.34 -9.81 4.14
CA PHE A 298 2.71 -11.02 4.71
C PHE A 298 3.26 -12.33 4.13
N GLN A 299 4.20 -12.26 3.19
CA GLN A 299 4.71 -13.44 2.49
C GLN A 299 5.53 -14.39 3.38
N ARG A 300 5.92 -13.96 4.58
CA ARG A 300 6.74 -14.75 5.48
C ARG A 300 6.04 -16.07 5.82
N GLY A 301 6.70 -17.19 5.51
CA GLY A 301 6.15 -18.53 5.73
C GLY A 301 5.43 -19.12 4.52
N ALA A 302 5.30 -18.35 3.43
CA ALA A 302 4.89 -18.83 2.13
C ALA A 302 6.07 -18.72 1.13
N LYS A 303 6.00 -19.49 0.04
CA LYS A 303 6.99 -19.45 -1.04
C LYS A 303 6.51 -18.54 -2.16
N PRO A 304 7.21 -17.42 -2.43
CA PRO A 304 6.93 -16.58 -3.57
C PRO A 304 7.10 -17.33 -4.89
N VAL A 305 6.26 -17.03 -5.87
CA VAL A 305 6.33 -17.55 -7.23
C VAL A 305 6.79 -16.43 -8.17
N GLN A 306 7.79 -16.71 -9.00
CA GLN A 306 8.24 -15.77 -10.03
C GLN A 306 7.19 -15.62 -11.11
N LEU A 307 7.04 -14.40 -11.63
CA LEU A 307 6.10 -14.12 -12.71
C LEU A 307 6.85 -13.99 -14.03
N LEU A 308 6.40 -14.76 -15.02
CA LEU A 308 6.89 -14.73 -16.38
C LEU A 308 5.91 -13.92 -17.24
N ASN A 309 6.39 -12.85 -17.86
CA ASN A 309 5.55 -12.04 -18.75
C ASN A 309 5.46 -12.61 -20.17
N GLU A 310 4.71 -11.96 -21.05
CA GLU A 310 4.46 -12.49 -22.40
C GLU A 310 5.73 -12.57 -23.27
N CYS A 311 6.77 -11.82 -22.91
CA CYS A 311 8.07 -11.84 -23.56
C CYS A 311 9.04 -12.89 -22.97
N GLY A 312 8.63 -13.63 -21.94
CA GLY A 312 9.48 -14.61 -21.26
C GLY A 312 10.49 -13.99 -20.29
N ILE A 313 10.28 -12.75 -19.84
CA ILE A 313 11.09 -12.10 -18.83
C ILE A 313 10.57 -12.51 -17.45
N SER A 314 11.42 -13.13 -16.63
CA SER A 314 11.09 -13.49 -15.25
C SER A 314 11.33 -12.32 -14.31
N THR A 315 10.37 -12.07 -13.42
CA THR A 315 10.50 -11.08 -12.35
C THR A 315 10.50 -11.75 -10.98
N GLN A 316 11.49 -11.42 -10.17
CA GLN A 316 11.60 -11.89 -8.78
C GLN A 316 10.72 -10.99 -7.89
N PRO A 317 9.87 -11.54 -7.03
CA PRO A 317 9.09 -10.76 -6.07
C PRO A 317 9.93 -10.37 -4.84
N ASP A 318 10.83 -9.40 -5.00
CA ASP A 318 11.71 -8.94 -3.93
C ASP A 318 11.70 -7.41 -3.74
N ALA A 319 12.21 -6.94 -2.60
CA ALA A 319 12.25 -5.51 -2.28
C ALA A 319 12.95 -4.65 -3.35
N PHE A 320 13.99 -5.18 -4.01
CA PHE A 320 14.72 -4.41 -5.03
C PHE A 320 13.86 -4.24 -6.29
N SER A 321 13.24 -5.31 -6.79
CA SER A 321 12.37 -5.30 -7.97
C SER A 321 11.13 -4.43 -7.77
N ALA A 322 10.64 -4.32 -6.54
CA ALA A 322 9.57 -3.42 -6.15
C ALA A 322 10.06 -1.96 -6.19
N LYS A 323 11.20 -1.66 -5.54
CA LYS A 323 11.80 -0.31 -5.55
C LYS A 323 12.16 0.16 -6.97
N THR A 324 12.60 -0.75 -7.85
CA THR A 324 12.85 -0.43 -9.27
C THR A 324 11.56 -0.36 -10.09
N GLU A 325 10.41 -0.74 -9.55
CA GLU A 325 9.11 -0.88 -10.23
C GLU A 325 9.19 -1.79 -11.46
N GLU A 326 10.03 -2.83 -11.38
CA GLU A 326 10.19 -3.85 -12.42
C GLU A 326 9.32 -5.08 -12.15
N TYR A 327 8.86 -5.27 -10.92
CA TYR A 327 7.89 -6.31 -10.59
C TYR A 327 6.48 -5.91 -11.03
N GLU A 328 5.78 -6.79 -11.75
CA GLU A 328 4.52 -6.43 -12.43
C GLU A 328 3.37 -6.06 -11.49
N LEU A 329 3.37 -6.62 -10.29
CA LEU A 329 2.37 -6.36 -9.27
C LEU A 329 2.82 -5.34 -8.22
N SER A 330 3.86 -4.56 -8.52
CA SER A 330 4.28 -3.43 -7.67
C SER A 330 3.28 -2.27 -7.74
N ARG A 331 3.04 -1.64 -6.59
CA ARG A 331 2.18 -0.46 -6.42
C ARG A 331 2.87 0.56 -5.51
N ARG A 332 2.66 1.84 -5.81
CA ARG A 332 3.12 2.95 -4.95
C ARG A 332 2.08 3.20 -3.88
N MET A 333 2.53 3.54 -2.67
CA MET A 333 1.69 3.94 -1.55
C MET A 333 1.76 5.45 -1.39
N TYR A 334 0.60 6.09 -1.31
CA TYR A 334 0.49 7.55 -1.36
C TYR A 334 -0.17 8.11 -0.09
N LEU A 335 0.33 9.26 0.33
CA LEU A 335 -0.42 10.22 1.15
C LEU A 335 -0.75 11.44 0.31
N TYR A 336 -2.00 11.87 0.37
CA TYR A 336 -2.51 13.07 -0.28
C TYR A 336 -2.96 14.10 0.74
N ASN A 337 -2.82 15.38 0.40
CA ASN A 337 -3.34 16.47 1.20
C ASN A 337 -3.81 17.63 0.33
N ARG A 338 -4.73 18.43 0.86
CA ARG A 338 -5.12 19.71 0.25
C ARG A 338 -4.05 20.78 0.49
N SER A 339 -4.02 21.80 -0.36
CA SER A 339 -3.11 22.95 -0.21
C SER A 339 -3.68 24.08 0.65
N ASP A 340 -5.00 24.10 0.86
CA ASP A 340 -5.76 25.17 1.51
C ASP A 340 -6.18 24.86 2.95
N ASN A 341 -6.01 23.60 3.39
CA ASN A 341 -6.38 23.13 4.72
C ASN A 341 -5.39 22.08 5.24
N LEU A 342 -4.13 22.49 5.43
CA LEU A 342 -3.10 21.67 6.05
C LEU A 342 -2.50 22.45 7.22
N ASP A 343 -2.71 21.98 8.44
CA ASP A 343 -2.16 22.58 9.64
C ASP A 343 -0.73 22.10 9.94
N ASP A 344 -0.11 22.71 10.96
CA ASP A 344 1.27 22.42 11.34
C ASP A 344 1.45 20.97 11.82
N SER A 345 0.44 20.39 12.49
CA SER A 345 0.47 19.03 13.02
C SER A 345 0.43 17.97 11.90
N ALA A 346 -0.44 18.17 10.91
CA ALA A 346 -0.52 17.31 9.73
C ALA A 346 0.72 17.47 8.84
N GLN A 347 1.21 18.71 8.65
CA GLN A 347 2.43 18.98 7.91
C GLN A 347 3.65 18.30 8.57
N ALA A 348 3.80 18.38 9.89
CA ALA A 348 4.89 17.74 10.62
C ALA A 348 4.89 16.21 10.43
N PHE A 349 3.72 15.58 10.49
CA PHE A 349 3.60 14.15 10.21
C PHE A 349 4.00 13.81 8.77
N LEU A 350 3.51 14.58 7.78
CA LEU A 350 3.87 14.37 6.37
C LEU A 350 5.37 14.55 6.09
N ASP A 351 6.03 15.46 6.80
CA ASP A 351 7.47 15.67 6.66
C ASP A 351 8.29 14.55 7.32
N TYR A 352 7.84 14.06 8.48
CA TYR A 352 8.42 12.87 9.10
C TYR A 352 8.29 11.64 8.18
N VAL A 353 7.11 11.36 7.62
CA VAL A 353 6.92 10.16 6.78
C VAL A 353 7.80 10.18 5.51
N MET A 354 8.17 11.38 5.02
CA MET A 354 9.06 11.52 3.86
C MET A 354 10.55 11.48 4.21
N SER A 355 10.90 11.51 5.50
CA SER A 355 12.27 11.52 6.00
C SER A 355 12.97 10.17 5.81
N ASN A 356 14.30 10.14 5.98
CA ASN A 356 15.06 8.88 5.93
C ASN A 356 14.81 8.04 7.19
N GLU A 357 14.47 8.69 8.31
CA GLU A 357 14.16 8.07 9.59
C GLU A 357 12.93 7.16 9.50
N ALA A 358 11.93 7.55 8.71
CA ALA A 358 10.73 6.76 8.47
C ALA A 358 10.99 5.46 7.69
N ASP A 359 12.04 5.39 6.87
CA ASP A 359 12.34 4.20 6.05
C ASP A 359 12.52 2.95 6.92
N SER A 360 13.22 3.06 8.05
CA SER A 360 13.43 1.92 8.96
C SER A 360 12.11 1.46 9.60
N VAL A 361 11.19 2.39 9.85
CA VAL A 361 9.88 2.10 10.42
C VAL A 361 8.99 1.39 9.41
N ILE A 362 8.99 1.87 8.16
CA ILE A 362 8.28 1.22 7.04
C ILE A 362 8.85 -0.18 6.77
N GLY A 363 10.17 -0.35 6.75
CA GLY A 363 10.78 -1.67 6.60
C GLY A 363 10.39 -2.65 7.72
N LYS A 364 10.21 -2.17 8.96
CA LYS A 364 9.77 -2.99 10.10
C LYS A 364 8.30 -3.40 10.03
N SER A 365 7.45 -2.63 9.36
CA SER A 365 6.05 -3.03 9.10
C SER A 365 5.92 -4.09 8.01
N GLY A 366 7.02 -4.44 7.33
CA GLY A 366 7.06 -5.41 6.24
C GLY A 366 6.81 -4.79 4.86
N PHE A 367 6.50 -3.49 4.81
CA PHE A 367 6.40 -2.74 3.56
C PHE A 367 7.78 -2.39 3.02
N ILE A 368 7.82 -1.96 1.76
CA ILE A 368 9.08 -1.68 1.07
C ILE A 368 9.31 -0.17 1.11
N ASP A 369 10.26 0.24 1.93
CA ASP A 369 10.65 1.65 2.08
C ASP A 369 11.26 2.21 0.78
N LEU A 370 11.69 3.48 0.82
CA LEU A 370 12.24 4.16 -0.35
C LEU A 370 13.77 4.35 -0.29
N GLY A 371 14.41 3.77 0.72
CA GLY A 371 15.86 3.73 0.88
C GLY A 371 16.56 3.04 -0.29
N ILE A 372 17.79 3.45 -0.56
CA ILE A 372 18.57 2.92 -1.67
C ILE A 372 19.22 1.60 -1.26
N VAL A 373 18.95 0.55 -2.03
CA VAL A 373 19.59 -0.75 -1.88
C VAL A 373 20.47 -1.04 -3.10
N ARG A 374 21.53 -1.81 -2.86
CA ARG A 374 22.53 -2.19 -3.86
C ARG A 374 22.38 -3.67 -4.20
N ARG A 375 22.40 -4.02 -5.48
CA ARG A 375 22.33 -5.38 -6.00
C ARG A 375 23.55 -5.67 -6.87
N SER A 376 24.26 -6.76 -6.55
CA SER A 376 25.34 -7.22 -7.42
C SER A 376 24.81 -7.70 -8.76
N GLN A 377 25.55 -7.40 -9.82
CA GLN A 377 25.27 -7.83 -11.19
C GLN A 377 26.37 -8.78 -11.72
N GLY A 378 27.08 -9.44 -10.80
CA GLY A 378 28.16 -10.39 -11.06
C GLY A 378 27.70 -11.72 -11.69
N GLU A 379 28.52 -12.76 -11.56
CA GLU A 379 28.27 -14.06 -12.22
C GLU A 379 26.96 -14.74 -11.77
N ASP A 380 26.56 -14.56 -10.51
CA ASP A 380 25.37 -15.19 -9.92
C ASP A 380 24.07 -14.39 -10.15
N ASP A 381 24.12 -13.25 -10.86
CA ASP A 381 22.93 -12.43 -11.11
C ASP A 381 21.97 -13.10 -12.11
N PRO A 382 20.73 -13.45 -11.70
CA PRO A 382 19.75 -14.03 -12.60
C PRO A 382 19.43 -13.16 -13.82
N ARG A 383 19.45 -11.83 -13.67
CA ARG A 383 19.22 -10.89 -14.79
C ARG A 383 20.33 -11.03 -15.81
N ARG A 384 21.60 -11.00 -15.38
CA ARG A 384 22.74 -11.25 -16.26
C ARG A 384 22.66 -12.60 -16.97
N ALA A 385 22.32 -13.67 -16.26
CA ALA A 385 22.20 -15.01 -16.84
C ALA A 385 21.14 -15.07 -17.96
N ALA A 386 19.98 -14.41 -17.75
CA ALA A 386 18.95 -14.28 -18.76
C ALA A 386 19.43 -13.47 -19.98
N LEU A 387 20.15 -12.36 -19.75
CA LEU A 387 20.69 -11.53 -20.81
C LEU A 387 21.73 -12.24 -21.66
N ILE A 388 22.59 -13.07 -21.08
CA ILE A 388 23.56 -13.89 -21.83
C ILE A 388 22.85 -14.85 -22.80
N GLN A 389 21.73 -15.44 -22.38
CA GLN A 389 20.93 -16.30 -23.26
C GLN A 389 20.30 -15.48 -24.39
N GLU A 390 19.82 -14.26 -24.09
CA GLU A 390 19.28 -13.36 -25.09
C GLU A 390 20.35 -12.88 -26.09
N THR A 391 21.60 -12.65 -25.65
CA THR A 391 22.73 -12.31 -26.54
C THR A 391 22.91 -13.33 -27.66
N GLN A 392 22.59 -14.61 -27.41
CA GLN A 392 22.70 -15.67 -28.42
C GLN A 392 21.66 -15.56 -29.54
N ARG A 393 20.59 -14.78 -29.32
CA ARG A 393 19.55 -14.50 -30.33
C ARG A 393 19.91 -13.32 -31.23
N TYR A 394 20.77 -12.41 -30.77
CA TYR A 394 21.31 -11.36 -31.61
C TYR A 394 22.31 -12.00 -32.60
N ASP A 395 22.09 -11.76 -33.89
CA ASP A 395 23.06 -12.13 -34.93
C ASP A 395 24.41 -11.44 -34.63
N ILE A 396 25.53 -11.97 -35.11
CA ILE A 396 26.91 -11.50 -34.80
C ILE A 396 27.18 -10.10 -35.42
N GLY A 397 26.47 -9.09 -34.93
CA GLY A 397 26.44 -7.72 -35.44
C GLY A 397 26.50 -6.70 -34.32
N PHE A 398 26.23 -5.44 -34.68
CA PHE A 398 26.41 -4.27 -33.82
C PHE A 398 25.70 -4.38 -32.45
N GLU A 399 24.48 -4.92 -32.42
CA GLU A 399 23.70 -5.09 -31.18
C GLU A 399 24.36 -6.07 -30.19
N GLY A 400 24.96 -7.15 -30.71
CA GLY A 400 25.70 -8.13 -29.89
C GLY A 400 26.97 -7.55 -29.26
N GLU A 401 27.66 -6.63 -29.94
CA GLU A 401 28.80 -5.89 -29.37
C GLU A 401 28.36 -4.98 -28.22
N ILE A 402 27.25 -4.24 -28.40
CA ILE A 402 26.68 -3.37 -27.37
C ILE A 402 26.23 -4.19 -26.15
N MET A 403 25.58 -5.33 -26.36
CA MET A 403 25.19 -6.23 -25.28
C MET A 403 26.41 -6.80 -24.54
N SER A 404 27.48 -7.16 -25.27
CA SER A 404 28.72 -7.68 -24.67
C SER A 404 29.45 -6.62 -23.82
N ASP A 405 29.47 -5.37 -24.28
CA ASP A 405 29.98 -4.21 -23.52
C ASP A 405 29.18 -4.04 -22.22
N MET A 406 27.85 -4.04 -22.31
CA MET A 406 26.97 -3.93 -21.15
C MET A 406 27.20 -5.07 -20.13
N LEU A 407 27.29 -6.32 -20.57
CA LEU A 407 27.55 -7.47 -19.69
C LEU A 407 28.92 -7.38 -18.98
N THR A 408 29.90 -6.75 -19.64
CA THR A 408 31.21 -6.46 -19.03
C THR A 408 31.06 -5.42 -17.93
N GLU A 409 30.34 -4.32 -18.20
CA GLU A 409 30.07 -3.26 -17.22
C GLU A 409 29.26 -3.78 -16.02
N MET A 410 28.25 -4.63 -16.24
CA MET A 410 27.51 -5.31 -15.16
C MET A 410 28.43 -6.11 -14.23
N SER A 411 29.56 -6.62 -14.72
CA SER A 411 30.53 -7.34 -13.86
C SER A 411 31.31 -6.42 -12.93
N ASN A 412 31.44 -5.15 -13.28
CA ASN A 412 32.27 -4.17 -12.56
C ASN A 412 31.43 -3.22 -11.70
N TYR A 413 30.11 -3.25 -11.85
CA TYR A 413 29.18 -2.35 -11.19
C TYR A 413 28.02 -3.10 -10.55
N ASP A 414 27.68 -2.70 -9.35
CA ASP A 414 26.41 -3.08 -8.73
C ASP A 414 25.34 -2.07 -9.11
N ARG A 415 24.08 -2.52 -9.21
CA ARG A 415 22.94 -1.65 -9.51
C ARG A 415 22.32 -1.12 -8.22
N LEU A 416 22.09 0.19 -8.16
CA LEU A 416 21.26 0.79 -7.13
C LEU A 416 19.78 0.64 -7.49
N SER A 417 18.91 0.52 -6.49
CA SER A 417 17.45 0.45 -6.71
C SER A 417 16.87 1.74 -7.31
N THR A 418 17.61 2.85 -7.24
CA THR A 418 17.24 4.12 -7.86
C THR A 418 17.13 3.96 -9.38
N THR A 419 15.92 4.17 -9.89
CA THR A 419 15.61 4.12 -11.33
C THR A 419 14.81 5.35 -11.71
N PHE A 420 15.36 6.18 -12.59
CA PHE A 420 14.69 7.40 -13.05
C PHE A 420 13.80 7.12 -14.25
N ARG A 421 12.60 7.69 -14.20
CA ARG A 421 11.62 7.67 -15.28
C ARG A 421 11.21 9.09 -15.64
N PHE A 422 10.67 9.24 -16.84
CA PHE A 422 10.26 10.54 -17.38
C PHE A 422 8.76 10.58 -17.57
N ARG A 423 8.17 11.77 -17.42
CA ARG A 423 6.77 11.98 -17.79
C ARG A 423 6.58 11.71 -19.28
N THR A 424 5.43 11.15 -19.66
CA THR A 424 5.12 10.84 -21.07
C THR A 424 5.30 12.07 -21.97
N GLY A 425 6.09 11.92 -23.03
CA GLY A 425 6.37 12.99 -23.99
C GLY A 425 7.22 14.15 -23.46
N SER A 426 7.96 13.95 -22.36
CA SER A 426 8.75 14.97 -21.67
C SER A 426 10.14 14.44 -21.30
N SER A 427 11.14 15.33 -21.24
CA SER A 427 12.47 15.05 -20.70
C SER A 427 12.57 15.30 -19.19
N ARG A 428 11.49 15.75 -18.56
CA ARG A 428 11.41 15.97 -17.10
C ARG A 428 11.13 14.68 -16.35
N LEU A 429 11.86 14.49 -15.25
CA LEU A 429 11.62 13.45 -14.25
C LEU A 429 10.17 13.50 -13.75
N ASP A 430 9.59 12.32 -13.51
CA ASP A 430 8.30 12.17 -12.83
C ASP A 430 8.40 12.52 -11.34
N GLU A 431 7.28 12.46 -10.62
CA GLU A 431 7.22 12.83 -9.21
C GLU A 431 8.13 11.93 -8.37
N ARG A 432 8.14 10.63 -8.68
CA ARG A 432 9.01 9.63 -8.06
C ARG A 432 10.49 9.93 -8.31
N GLY A 433 10.87 10.21 -9.56
CA GLY A 433 12.23 10.50 -9.94
C GLY A 433 12.82 11.70 -9.20
N ARG A 434 12.01 12.73 -8.86
CA ARG A 434 12.50 13.87 -8.06
C ARG A 434 12.78 13.52 -6.61
N LEU A 435 11.95 12.66 -6.01
CA LEU A 435 12.18 12.15 -4.66
C LEU A 435 13.45 11.28 -4.63
N ASP A 436 13.56 10.38 -5.59
CA ASP A 436 14.70 9.49 -5.75
C ASP A 436 16.00 10.26 -6.04
N LEU A 437 15.93 11.41 -6.72
CA LEU A 437 17.07 12.30 -6.95
C LEU A 437 17.67 12.79 -5.63
N GLN A 438 16.83 13.31 -4.72
CA GLN A 438 17.30 13.84 -3.43
C GLN A 438 17.89 12.72 -2.56
N ARG A 439 17.25 11.55 -2.55
CA ARG A 439 17.73 10.37 -1.83
C ARG A 439 19.05 9.84 -2.40
N LEU A 440 19.21 9.85 -3.72
CA LEU A 440 20.45 9.47 -4.38
C LEU A 440 21.59 10.42 -4.01
N ILE A 441 21.34 11.73 -4.01
CA ILE A 441 22.37 12.70 -3.64
C ILE A 441 22.82 12.45 -2.20
N ALA A 442 21.90 12.31 -1.25
CA ALA A 442 22.24 12.00 0.15
C ALA A 442 23.04 10.70 0.28
N TYR A 443 22.63 9.64 -0.43
CA TYR A 443 23.35 8.37 -0.44
C TYR A 443 24.78 8.48 -1.01
N LEU A 444 24.97 9.27 -2.07
CA LEU A 444 26.25 9.42 -2.73
C LEU A 444 27.22 10.35 -1.98
N GLU A 445 26.73 11.25 -1.13
CA GLU A 445 27.58 12.08 -0.27
C GLU A 445 28.38 11.26 0.74
N ASP A 446 27.81 10.16 1.21
CA ASP A 446 28.45 9.25 2.17
C ASP A 446 29.46 8.29 1.48
N MET A 447 29.55 8.33 0.14
CA MET A 447 30.46 7.46 -0.60
C MET A 447 31.91 8.00 -0.60
N PRO A 448 32.92 7.11 -0.62
CA PRO A 448 34.32 7.52 -0.69
C PRO A 448 34.62 8.41 -1.91
N VAL A 449 35.55 9.36 -1.74
CA VAL A 449 36.09 10.15 -2.84
C VAL A 449 36.73 9.22 -3.87
N GLY A 450 36.39 9.44 -5.14
CA GLY A 450 36.82 8.64 -6.27
C GLY A 450 35.85 7.54 -6.67
N THR A 451 34.75 7.32 -5.91
CA THR A 451 33.69 6.38 -6.27
C THR A 451 33.20 6.66 -7.69
N GLU A 452 33.17 5.62 -8.52
CA GLU A 452 32.67 5.69 -9.89
C GLU A 452 31.19 5.32 -9.96
N ILE A 453 30.41 6.15 -10.66
CA ILE A 453 28.98 5.98 -10.92
C ILE A 453 28.77 6.01 -12.42
N ALA A 454 28.11 4.97 -12.95
CA ALA A 454 27.57 4.97 -14.29
C ALA A 454 26.07 5.29 -14.27
N VAL A 455 25.67 6.35 -14.97
CA VAL A 455 24.28 6.71 -15.23
C VAL A 455 23.90 6.07 -16.56
N VAL A 456 23.03 5.05 -16.52
CA VAL A 456 22.83 4.13 -17.63
C VAL A 456 21.43 4.24 -18.21
N GLY A 457 21.32 4.72 -19.44
CA GLY A 457 20.05 4.88 -20.14
C GLY A 457 19.62 3.66 -20.94
N PHE A 458 18.29 3.44 -20.96
CA PHE A 458 17.60 2.44 -21.76
C PHE A 458 16.36 3.04 -22.46
N THR A 459 15.90 2.38 -23.51
CA THR A 459 14.68 2.73 -24.25
C THR A 459 13.75 1.52 -24.40
N ASP A 460 12.53 1.77 -24.86
CA ASP A 460 11.72 0.72 -25.49
C ASP A 460 12.27 0.38 -26.89
N ASP A 461 11.63 -0.57 -27.57
CA ASP A 461 11.98 -1.05 -28.91
C ASP A 461 11.31 -0.25 -30.05
N VAL A 462 10.73 0.93 -29.75
CA VAL A 462 10.02 1.72 -30.76
C VAL A 462 11.01 2.61 -31.51
N GLY A 463 11.45 2.14 -32.67
CA GLY A 463 12.28 2.91 -33.60
C GLY A 463 13.56 2.18 -34.00
N PRO A 464 14.44 2.83 -34.77
CA PRO A 464 15.72 2.22 -35.13
C PRO A 464 16.67 2.13 -33.94
N PHE A 465 17.35 0.99 -33.80
CA PHE A 465 18.30 0.72 -32.70
C PHE A 465 19.32 1.84 -32.45
N GLU A 466 19.97 2.38 -33.50
CA GLU A 466 20.95 3.46 -33.36
C GLU A 466 20.34 4.74 -32.78
N ALA A 467 19.11 5.08 -33.17
CA ALA A 467 18.39 6.24 -32.65
C ALA A 467 18.00 6.01 -31.18
N ASN A 468 17.56 4.80 -30.85
CA ASN A 468 17.22 4.39 -29.49
C ASN A 468 18.44 4.42 -28.57
N ARG A 469 19.61 3.96 -29.04
CA ARG A 469 20.86 4.08 -28.31
C ARG A 469 21.29 5.53 -28.10
N ALA A 470 21.18 6.38 -29.12
CA ALA A 470 21.48 7.80 -28.97
C ALA A 470 20.55 8.47 -27.93
N LEU A 471 19.25 8.15 -27.98
CA LEU A 471 18.26 8.64 -27.03
C LEU A 471 18.52 8.15 -25.60
N ALA A 472 18.95 6.90 -25.43
CA ALA A 472 19.36 6.36 -24.13
C ALA A 472 20.51 7.17 -23.51
N ILE A 473 21.54 7.49 -24.31
CA ILE A 473 22.67 8.32 -23.86
C ILE A 473 22.21 9.73 -23.50
N GLU A 474 21.34 10.34 -24.31
CA GLU A 474 20.79 11.67 -24.06
C GLU A 474 20.01 11.72 -22.74
N ARG A 475 19.15 10.72 -22.48
CA ARG A 475 18.39 10.61 -21.22
C ARG A 475 19.30 10.42 -20.01
N ALA A 476 20.34 9.60 -20.13
CA ALA A 476 21.34 9.44 -19.08
C ALA A 476 22.07 10.76 -18.79
N GLY A 477 22.40 11.53 -19.84
CA GLY A 477 22.98 12.87 -19.71
C GLY A 477 22.05 13.84 -18.97
N ALA A 478 20.77 13.87 -19.34
CA ALA A 478 19.78 14.72 -18.67
C ALA A 478 19.66 14.40 -17.17
N VAL A 479 19.66 13.12 -16.79
CA VAL A 479 19.66 12.71 -15.37
C VAL A 479 20.94 13.15 -14.66
N LEU A 480 22.09 12.99 -15.30
CA LEU A 480 23.36 13.44 -14.73
C LEU A 480 23.40 14.96 -14.51
N ASP A 481 22.85 15.74 -15.44
CA ASP A 481 22.75 17.19 -15.30
C ASP A 481 21.81 17.58 -14.14
N GLU A 482 20.65 16.92 -14.00
CA GLU A 482 19.74 17.11 -12.86
C GLU A 482 20.41 16.75 -11.52
N ILE A 483 21.22 15.68 -11.47
CA ILE A 483 22.01 15.32 -10.27
C ILE A 483 23.00 16.43 -9.93
N ARG A 484 23.75 16.93 -10.92
CA ARG A 484 24.74 18.01 -10.71
C ARG A 484 24.10 19.31 -10.27
N ASP A 485 22.99 19.68 -10.90
CA ASP A 485 22.26 20.91 -10.58
C ASP A 485 21.68 20.86 -9.17
N ALA A 486 21.13 19.72 -8.75
CA ALA A 486 20.56 19.54 -7.42
C ALA A 486 21.62 19.35 -6.32
N ALA A 487 22.74 18.70 -6.63
CA ALA A 487 23.81 18.44 -5.66
C ALA A 487 24.75 19.65 -5.47
N GLY A 488 24.98 20.46 -6.51
CA GLY A 488 26.06 21.44 -6.50
C GLY A 488 27.41 20.78 -6.21
N ASP A 489 28.18 21.35 -5.29
CA ASP A 489 29.51 20.85 -4.93
C ASP A 489 29.50 19.61 -4.01
N ARG A 490 28.31 19.18 -3.51
CA ARG A 490 28.15 18.05 -2.56
C ARG A 490 28.76 16.75 -3.08
N LEU A 491 28.73 16.54 -4.40
CA LEU A 491 29.22 15.32 -5.06
C LEU A 491 30.52 15.53 -5.85
N ALA A 492 31.30 16.58 -5.56
CA ALA A 492 32.53 16.88 -6.29
C ALA A 492 33.60 15.76 -6.23
N GLY A 493 33.52 14.89 -5.23
CA GLY A 493 34.40 13.72 -5.08
C GLY A 493 33.94 12.48 -5.85
N ILE A 494 32.77 12.50 -6.49
CA ILE A 494 32.18 11.34 -7.17
C ILE A 494 32.40 11.46 -8.68
N ASN A 495 32.92 10.39 -9.29
CA ASN A 495 33.17 10.34 -10.73
C ASN A 495 31.95 9.76 -11.44
N MET A 496 31.22 10.59 -12.18
CA MET A 496 30.02 10.15 -12.89
C MET A 496 30.21 10.12 -14.41
N VAL A 497 29.84 9.02 -15.03
CA VAL A 497 29.86 8.83 -16.49
C VAL A 497 28.48 8.41 -17.00
N THR A 498 28.17 8.77 -18.25
CA THR A 498 26.92 8.36 -18.90
C THR A 498 27.16 7.18 -19.83
N LYS A 499 26.26 6.19 -19.80
CA LYS A 499 26.21 5.06 -20.72
C LYS A 499 24.80 4.96 -21.28
N GLY A 500 24.64 4.34 -22.45
CA GLY A 500 23.33 4.10 -23.03
C GLY A 500 23.35 2.89 -23.94
N TYR A 501 22.40 2.00 -23.71
CA TYR A 501 22.34 0.70 -24.38
C TYR A 501 21.10 0.52 -25.27
N GLY A 502 20.24 1.54 -25.37
CA GLY A 502 19.04 1.50 -26.20
C GLY A 502 18.03 0.49 -25.66
N GLU A 503 17.45 -0.32 -26.55
CA GLU A 503 16.41 -1.31 -26.23
C GLU A 503 16.93 -2.65 -25.71
N VAL A 504 18.25 -2.84 -25.60
CA VAL A 504 18.80 -4.08 -25.03
C VAL A 504 18.46 -4.18 -23.54
N ALA A 505 18.36 -5.41 -23.03
CA ALA A 505 17.99 -5.69 -21.64
C ALA A 505 16.64 -5.06 -21.21
N PRO A 506 15.53 -5.43 -21.86
CA PRO A 506 14.21 -5.02 -21.41
C PRO A 506 13.93 -5.55 -20.00
N SER A 507 13.41 -4.69 -19.12
CA SER A 507 12.89 -5.08 -17.80
C SER A 507 11.42 -5.51 -17.85
N ALA A 508 10.71 -5.19 -18.93
CA ALA A 508 9.33 -5.61 -19.20
C ALA A 508 9.09 -5.85 -20.69
N CYS A 509 7.98 -6.49 -21.04
CA CYS A 509 7.60 -6.74 -22.43
C CYS A 509 7.17 -5.43 -23.13
N ASN A 510 7.67 -5.14 -24.34
CA ASN A 510 7.34 -3.90 -25.06
C ASN A 510 5.94 -3.90 -25.74
N VAL A 511 5.16 -4.96 -25.57
CA VAL A 511 3.82 -5.11 -26.17
C VAL A 511 2.86 -4.02 -25.65
N SER A 512 2.84 -3.79 -24.34
CA SER A 512 1.96 -2.81 -23.71
C SER A 512 2.64 -1.45 -23.51
N GLU A 513 1.84 -0.38 -23.41
CA GLU A 513 2.39 0.95 -23.07
C GLU A 513 3.01 0.97 -21.68
N ARG A 514 2.46 0.18 -20.74
CA ARG A 514 3.04 -0.02 -19.40
C ARG A 514 4.46 -0.59 -19.50
N GLY A 515 4.63 -1.68 -20.25
CA GLY A 515 5.93 -2.35 -20.39
C GLY A 515 6.96 -1.49 -21.11
N ARG A 516 6.57 -0.78 -22.18
CA ARG A 516 7.43 0.24 -22.80
C ARG A 516 7.81 1.35 -21.81
N GLY A 517 6.87 1.79 -20.97
CA GLY A 517 7.13 2.74 -19.89
C GLY A 517 8.18 2.28 -18.89
N ILE A 518 8.17 0.98 -18.52
CA ILE A 518 9.20 0.38 -17.66
C ILE A 518 10.57 0.38 -18.37
N ASN A 519 10.60 0.09 -19.67
CA ASN A 519 11.86 0.03 -20.43
C ASN A 519 12.50 1.41 -20.70
N ARG A 520 11.69 2.48 -20.76
CA ARG A 520 12.17 3.86 -20.82
C ARG A 520 12.67 4.34 -19.46
N ARG A 521 13.87 3.91 -19.08
CA ARG A 521 14.46 4.13 -17.75
C ARG A 521 15.91 4.58 -17.81
N VAL A 522 16.36 5.20 -16.72
CA VAL A 522 17.78 5.43 -16.44
C VAL A 522 18.11 4.78 -15.11
N GLU A 523 19.03 3.83 -15.13
CA GLU A 523 19.53 3.11 -13.96
C GLU A 523 20.80 3.79 -13.41
N ILE A 524 21.05 3.63 -12.11
CA ILE A 524 22.27 4.10 -11.47
C ILE A 524 23.11 2.90 -11.04
N TRP A 525 24.32 2.82 -11.58
CA TRP A 525 25.26 1.75 -11.35
C TRP A 525 26.46 2.30 -10.58
N ILE A 526 26.84 1.66 -9.48
CA ILE A 526 27.95 2.04 -8.62
C ILE A 526 29.06 1.02 -8.71
N ALA A 527 30.31 1.46 -8.88
CA ALA A 527 31.44 0.54 -9.02
C ALA A 527 31.49 -0.46 -7.85
N SER A 528 31.68 -1.72 -8.18
CA SER A 528 31.87 -2.80 -7.22
C SER A 528 33.15 -2.53 -6.43
N THR A 529 33.02 -2.26 -5.13
CA THR A 529 34.19 -2.23 -4.25
C THR A 529 34.77 -3.63 -4.25
N THR A 530 35.94 -3.81 -4.86
CA THR A 530 36.67 -5.06 -4.74
C THR A 530 37.02 -5.20 -3.26
N GLU A 531 36.36 -6.10 -2.53
CA GLU A 531 36.87 -6.52 -1.22
C GLU A 531 38.31 -7.01 -1.45
N SER A 532 39.27 -6.25 -0.95
CA SER A 532 40.70 -6.57 -1.01
C SER A 532 41.08 -7.62 0.01
#